data_AF-A0A5E4LC48-F1
#
_entry.id   AF-A0A5E4LC48-F1
#
_cell.length_a   1.000
_cell.length_b   1.000
_cell.length_c   1.000
_cell.angle_alpha   90.00
_cell.angle_beta   90.00
_cell.angle_gamma   90.00
#
_symmetry.space_group_name_H-M   'P 1'
#
loop_
_entity.id
_entity.type
_entity.pdbx_description
1 polymer ?
#
loop_
_entity_poly.entity_id
_entity_poly.type
_entity_poly.pdbx_seq_one_letter_code
_entity_poly.pdbx_strand_id
1 'polypeptide(L)'
;MERRGFIFSLDAFIAFTLTMITISLLIFTIGTPKPFYPSLEQAHQLAHDTLQALATSTDDPAQGTYLEQIIANQRGATTAQILNRVAGGNASYPNIIPPGYGYRIETYEFNKSLSGRVGWYVLYDAGAEDSGCVYKSDRCGKNFTKLSASATTFASIYVSTPKPGDSPYCYLSCFGYGPGNTHADPCNVTPCQAPISNFDVGQNSIQIVRFVVYT
;
A
#
# COMPACT_ATOMS: atom_id res chain seq x y z
N MET A 1 -72.61 16.37 -24.61
CA MET A 1 -71.34 15.81 -24.11
C MET A 1 -70.53 15.36 -25.32
N GLU A 2 -69.61 16.19 -25.80
CA GLU A 2 -68.71 15.80 -26.89
C GLU A 2 -67.61 14.89 -26.34
N ARG A 3 -67.58 13.63 -26.79
CA ARG A 3 -66.42 12.75 -26.59
C ARG A 3 -65.31 13.20 -27.52
N ARG A 4 -64.35 13.97 -26.99
CA ARG A 4 -63.09 14.26 -27.68
C ARG A 4 -62.24 12.98 -27.70
N GLY A 5 -62.30 12.24 -28.80
CA GLY A 5 -61.42 11.10 -29.04
C GLY A 5 -60.03 11.58 -29.45
N PHE A 6 -58.99 11.16 -28.72
CA PHE A 6 -57.60 11.38 -29.11
C PHE A 6 -57.28 10.46 -30.30
N ILE A 7 -57.05 11.04 -31.48
CA ILE A 7 -56.55 10.31 -32.65
C ILE A 7 -55.03 10.30 -32.55
N PHE A 8 -54.46 9.19 -32.09
CA PHE A 8 -53.02 8.95 -32.20
C PHE A 8 -52.68 8.59 -33.65
N SER A 9 -51.79 9.35 -34.29
CA SER A 9 -51.22 8.94 -35.56
C SER A 9 -50.28 7.75 -35.34
N LEU A 10 -50.29 6.80 -36.27
CA LEU A 10 -49.38 5.64 -36.25
C LEU A 10 -47.91 6.07 -36.15
N ASP A 11 -47.57 7.19 -36.79
CA ASP A 11 -46.24 7.81 -36.75
C ASP A 11 -45.86 8.29 -35.33
N ALA A 12 -46.77 8.92 -34.60
CA ALA A 12 -46.54 9.33 -33.22
C ALA A 12 -46.33 8.13 -32.28
N PHE A 13 -47.02 7.01 -32.52
CA PHE A 13 -46.82 5.77 -31.76
C PHE A 13 -45.45 5.13 -32.06
N ILE A 14 -45.02 5.11 -33.32
CA ILE A 14 -43.70 4.60 -33.73
C ILE A 14 -42.59 5.48 -33.14
N ALA A 15 -42.71 6.81 -33.21
CA ALA A 15 -41.75 7.73 -32.60
C ALA A 15 -41.64 7.54 -31.08
N PHE A 16 -42.78 7.37 -30.40
CA PHE A 16 -42.81 7.13 -28.96
C PHE A 16 -42.14 5.81 -28.57
N THR A 17 -42.44 4.72 -29.29
CA THR A 17 -41.83 3.40 -29.04
C THR A 17 -40.32 3.40 -29.31
N LEU A 18 -39.86 4.04 -30.39
CA LEU A 18 -38.42 4.24 -30.66
C LEU A 18 -37.73 5.02 -29.54
N THR A 19 -38.38 6.07 -29.03
CA THR A 19 -37.83 6.87 -27.93
C THR A 19 -37.72 6.02 -26.65
N MET A 20 -38.75 5.25 -26.32
CA MET A 20 -38.76 4.31 -25.19
C MET A 20 -37.65 3.25 -25.31
N ILE A 21 -37.46 2.66 -26.49
CA ILE A 21 -36.38 1.70 -26.75
C ILE A 21 -35.02 2.35 -26.59
N THR A 22 -34.84 3.56 -27.13
CA THR A 22 -33.57 4.29 -27.06
C THR A 22 -33.20 4.65 -25.63
N ILE A 23 -34.16 5.16 -24.84
CA ILE A 23 -33.95 5.46 -23.42
C ILE A 23 -33.64 4.17 -22.64
N SER A 24 -34.34 3.07 -22.94
CA SER A 24 -34.09 1.78 -22.28
C SER A 24 -32.71 1.23 -22.60
N LEU A 25 -32.24 1.35 -23.85
CA LEU A 25 -30.88 0.98 -24.25
C LEU A 25 -29.82 1.87 -23.59
N LEU A 26 -30.09 3.17 -23.47
CA LEU A 26 -29.20 4.11 -22.77
C LEU A 26 -29.08 3.75 -21.29
N ILE A 27 -30.20 3.48 -20.61
CA ILE A 27 -30.21 3.07 -19.21
C ILE A 27 -29.49 1.72 -19.05
N PHE A 28 -29.74 0.78 -19.95
CA PHE A 28 -29.08 -0.53 -19.92
C PHE A 28 -27.57 -0.39 -20.08
N THR A 29 -27.10 0.41 -21.05
CA THR A 29 -25.67 0.61 -21.32
C THR A 29 -24.94 1.40 -20.24
N ILE A 30 -25.62 2.35 -19.58
CA ILE A 30 -25.07 3.07 -18.42
C ILE A 30 -25.09 2.19 -17.16
N GLY A 31 -26.13 1.37 -17.00
CA GLY A 31 -26.36 0.54 -15.81
C GLY A 31 -25.66 -0.81 -15.83
N THR A 32 -25.14 -1.28 -16.97
CA THR A 32 -24.34 -2.52 -16.98
C THR A 32 -22.95 -2.22 -16.41
N PRO A 33 -22.59 -2.78 -15.24
CA PRO A 33 -21.21 -2.70 -14.78
C PRO A 33 -20.35 -3.33 -15.87
N LYS A 34 -19.40 -2.55 -16.39
CA LYS A 34 -18.51 -3.04 -17.45
C LYS A 34 -17.83 -4.31 -16.94
N PRO A 35 -17.63 -5.33 -17.79
CA PRO A 35 -17.14 -6.65 -17.38
C PRO A 35 -15.78 -6.62 -16.66
N PHE A 36 -15.05 -5.52 -16.76
CA PHE A 36 -13.76 -5.30 -16.12
C PHE A 36 -13.82 -4.66 -14.72
N TYR A 37 -14.97 -4.16 -14.26
CA TYR A 37 -15.09 -3.54 -12.93
C TYR A 37 -14.69 -4.49 -11.79
N PRO A 38 -15.13 -5.76 -11.75
CA PRO A 38 -14.71 -6.68 -10.71
C PRO A 38 -13.19 -6.90 -10.69
N SER A 39 -12.55 -6.93 -11.86
CA SER A 39 -11.08 -7.07 -11.96
C SER A 39 -10.36 -5.82 -11.44
N LEU A 40 -10.87 -4.62 -11.75
CA LEU A 40 -10.34 -3.36 -11.23
C LEU A 40 -10.55 -3.23 -9.72
N GLU A 41 -11.70 -3.66 -9.20
CA GLU A 41 -11.98 -3.67 -7.77
C GLU A 41 -11.03 -4.63 -7.03
N GLN A 42 -10.83 -5.84 -7.56
CA GLN A 42 -9.87 -6.78 -7.00
C GLN A 42 -8.44 -6.24 -7.04
N ALA A 43 -8.04 -5.61 -8.15
CA ALA A 43 -6.73 -4.96 -8.25
C ALA A 43 -6.57 -3.81 -7.25
N HIS A 44 -7.64 -3.04 -6.99
CA HIS A 44 -7.62 -1.98 -5.99
C HIS A 44 -7.50 -2.54 -4.57
N GLN A 45 -8.26 -3.58 -4.24
CA GLN A 45 -8.18 -4.27 -2.95
C GLN A 45 -6.78 -4.86 -2.72
N LEU A 46 -6.22 -5.54 -3.73
CA LEU A 46 -4.84 -6.06 -3.68
C LEU A 46 -3.81 -4.93 -3.47
N ALA A 47 -3.98 -3.81 -4.17
CA ALA A 47 -3.09 -2.66 -4.01
C ALA A 47 -3.20 -2.06 -2.60
N HIS A 48 -4.42 -1.95 -2.07
CA HIS A 48 -4.71 -1.42 -0.74
C HIS A 48 -4.12 -2.32 0.34
N ASP A 49 -4.40 -3.62 0.31
CA ASP A 49 -3.95 -4.58 1.32
C ASP A 49 -2.44 -4.75 1.30
N THR A 50 -1.82 -4.76 0.11
CA THR A 50 -0.36 -4.79 0.00
C THR A 50 0.26 -3.52 0.56
N LEU A 51 -0.29 -2.35 0.23
CA LEU A 51 0.22 -1.07 0.73
C LEU A 51 0.06 -0.97 2.25
N GLN A 52 -1.06 -1.45 2.79
CA GLN A 52 -1.29 -1.52 4.23
C GLN A 52 -0.29 -2.48 4.90
N ALA A 53 -0.09 -3.67 4.33
CA ALA A 53 0.90 -4.61 4.85
C ALA A 53 2.31 -4.01 4.87
N LEU A 54 2.73 -3.35 3.79
CA LEU A 54 4.01 -2.64 3.74
C LEU A 54 4.10 -1.55 4.82
N ALA A 55 3.01 -0.82 5.05
CA ALA A 55 2.94 0.27 6.02
C ALA A 55 2.91 -0.20 7.49
N THR A 56 2.55 -1.46 7.78
CA THR A 56 2.36 -1.93 9.16
C THR A 56 3.28 -3.07 9.56
N SER A 57 3.96 -3.73 8.63
CA SER A 57 4.84 -4.87 8.92
C SER A 57 6.32 -4.50 8.82
N THR A 58 7.12 -5.17 9.65
CA THR A 58 8.58 -5.06 9.68
C THR A 58 9.17 -6.39 10.16
N ASP A 59 10.36 -6.72 9.68
CA ASP A 59 11.22 -7.79 10.23
C ASP A 59 12.19 -7.28 11.30
N ASP A 60 12.48 -5.98 11.31
CA ASP A 60 13.39 -5.33 12.25
C ASP A 60 12.77 -4.01 12.76
N PRO A 61 12.27 -3.98 14.01
CA PRO A 61 11.72 -2.77 14.61
C PRO A 61 12.68 -1.57 14.60
N ALA A 62 14.00 -1.80 14.54
CA ALA A 62 14.99 -0.72 14.50
C ALA A 62 15.08 -0.03 13.12
N GLN A 63 14.61 -0.69 12.06
CA GLN A 63 14.65 -0.18 10.67
C GLN A 63 13.32 0.42 10.23
N GLY A 64 12.28 0.37 11.07
CA GLY A 64 10.93 0.79 10.71
C GLY A 64 10.22 -0.22 9.81
N THR A 65 9.04 0.18 9.34
CA THR A 65 8.15 -0.59 8.48
C THR A 65 8.78 -0.87 7.11
N TYR A 66 8.33 -1.92 6.42
CA TYR A 66 8.81 -2.21 5.07
C TYR A 66 8.61 -1.03 4.11
N LEU A 67 7.51 -0.29 4.27
CA LEU A 67 7.25 0.92 3.50
C LEU A 67 8.31 1.99 3.76
N GLU A 68 8.66 2.26 5.03
CA GLU A 68 9.72 3.19 5.38
C GLU A 68 11.07 2.74 4.83
N GLN A 69 11.40 1.45 4.94
CA GLN A 69 12.64 0.88 4.40
C GLN A 69 12.72 1.02 2.88
N ILE A 70 11.62 0.81 2.15
CA ILE A 70 11.54 1.00 0.69
C ILE A 70 11.79 2.46 0.32
N ILE A 71 11.20 3.39 1.05
CA ILE A 71 11.28 4.81 0.71
C ILE A 71 12.58 5.44 1.22
N ALA A 72 13.17 4.94 2.30
CA ALA A 72 14.48 5.39 2.79
C ALA A 72 15.62 4.91 1.88
N ASN A 73 15.53 3.68 1.36
CA ASN A 73 16.52 3.07 0.48
C ASN A 73 16.18 3.26 -1.01
N GLN A 74 16.04 4.50 -1.49
CA GLN A 74 15.56 4.83 -2.86
C GLN A 74 16.42 4.34 -4.06
N ARG A 75 17.13 3.21 -3.96
CA ARG A 75 17.81 2.53 -5.07
C ARG A 75 17.65 1.00 -5.03
N GLY A 76 16.63 0.53 -5.74
CA GLY A 76 16.64 -0.70 -6.56
C GLY A 76 16.75 -2.05 -5.84
N ALA A 77 17.91 -2.40 -5.31
CA ALA A 77 18.22 -3.77 -4.87
C ALA A 77 17.49 -4.16 -3.58
N THR A 78 17.47 -3.27 -2.58
CA THR A 78 16.78 -3.51 -1.30
C THR A 78 15.26 -3.46 -1.47
N THR A 79 14.76 -2.53 -2.29
CA THR A 79 13.33 -2.41 -2.61
C THR A 79 12.78 -3.69 -3.25
N ALA A 80 13.50 -4.26 -4.22
CA ALA A 80 13.11 -5.51 -4.85
C ALA A 80 13.09 -6.68 -3.86
N GLN A 81 14.05 -6.75 -2.92
CA GLN A 81 14.09 -7.80 -1.90
C GLN A 81 12.91 -7.72 -0.92
N ILE A 82 12.59 -6.52 -0.42
CA ILE A 82 11.45 -6.30 0.47
C ILE A 82 10.15 -6.63 -0.24
N LEU A 83 9.98 -6.14 -1.47
CA LEU A 83 8.80 -6.45 -2.27
C LEU A 83 8.72 -7.94 -2.64
N ASN A 84 9.84 -8.64 -2.83
CA ASN A 84 9.82 -10.08 -3.00
C ASN A 84 9.39 -10.84 -1.73
N ARG A 85 9.74 -10.35 -0.53
CA ARG A 85 9.28 -10.95 0.73
C ARG A 85 7.78 -10.76 0.95
N VAL A 86 7.24 -9.60 0.59
CA VAL A 86 5.85 -9.22 0.89
C VAL A 86 4.89 -9.52 -0.26
N ALA A 87 5.30 -9.21 -1.49
CA ALA A 87 4.49 -9.24 -2.71
C ALA A 87 4.99 -10.24 -3.78
N GLY A 88 6.24 -10.70 -3.72
CA GLY A 88 6.92 -11.42 -4.80
C GLY A 88 7.47 -12.80 -4.43
N GLY A 89 6.60 -13.77 -4.20
CA GLY A 89 6.74 -15.11 -4.78
C GLY A 89 7.80 -16.06 -4.23
N ASN A 90 8.49 -15.78 -3.11
CA ASN A 90 9.31 -16.81 -2.46
C ASN A 90 8.43 -17.73 -1.62
N ALA A 91 8.56 -19.06 -1.80
CA ALA A 91 7.70 -20.09 -1.20
C ALA A 91 7.66 -20.07 0.34
N SER A 92 8.59 -19.37 0.99
CA SER A 92 8.69 -19.26 2.45
C SER A 92 7.83 -18.15 3.05
N TYR A 93 7.24 -17.25 2.26
CA TYR A 93 6.40 -16.14 2.74
C TYR A 93 5.02 -16.13 2.05
N PRO A 94 3.96 -15.71 2.76
CA PRO A 94 2.63 -15.60 2.17
C PRO A 94 2.63 -14.51 1.09
N ASN A 95 2.28 -14.88 -0.15
CA ASN A 95 2.15 -13.96 -1.27
C ASN A 95 0.86 -13.13 -1.11
N ILE A 96 0.96 -11.82 -0.89
CA ILE A 96 -0.23 -10.94 -0.91
C ILE A 96 -0.71 -10.74 -2.35
N ILE A 97 0.20 -10.59 -3.31
CA ILE A 97 -0.15 -10.42 -4.73
C ILE A 97 -0.08 -11.76 -5.47
N PRO A 98 -1.21 -12.26 -6.01
CA PRO A 98 -1.22 -13.54 -6.70
C PRO A 98 -0.39 -13.54 -7.99
N PRO A 99 0.00 -14.73 -8.48
CA PRO A 99 0.86 -14.86 -9.64
C PRO A 99 0.36 -14.45 -11.01
N GLY A 100 -0.89 -14.05 -11.15
CA GLY A 100 -1.40 -13.45 -12.38
C GLY A 100 -1.15 -11.94 -12.48
N TYR A 101 -0.85 -11.26 -11.39
CA TYR A 101 -0.84 -9.79 -11.35
C TYR A 101 0.57 -9.22 -11.41
N GLY A 102 0.70 -8.11 -12.14
CA GLY A 102 1.87 -7.23 -12.07
C GLY A 102 1.68 -6.15 -11.01
N TYR A 103 2.75 -5.52 -10.55
CA TYR A 103 2.64 -4.40 -9.64
C TYR A 103 3.81 -3.41 -9.78
N ARG A 104 3.58 -2.18 -9.34
CA ARG A 104 4.63 -1.17 -9.14
C ARG A 104 4.32 -0.31 -7.93
N ILE A 105 5.36 0.27 -7.36
CA ILE A 105 5.26 1.25 -6.28
C ILE A 105 5.86 2.59 -6.74
N GLU A 106 5.15 3.66 -6.44
CA GLU A 106 5.48 5.02 -6.84
C GLU A 106 5.41 5.96 -5.63
N THR A 107 6.30 6.95 -5.60
CA THR A 107 6.22 8.07 -4.65
C THR A 107 5.96 9.37 -5.40
N TYR A 108 5.25 10.30 -4.77
CA TYR A 108 5.02 11.62 -5.34
C TYR A 108 6.17 12.57 -4.97
N GLU A 109 6.87 13.06 -5.98
CA GLU A 109 7.90 14.08 -5.82
C GLU A 109 7.29 15.47 -5.92
N PHE A 110 7.22 16.16 -4.79
CA PHE A 110 6.83 17.58 -4.73
C PHE A 110 7.91 18.51 -5.29
N ASN A 111 9.17 18.11 -5.16
CA ASN A 111 10.35 18.83 -5.62
C ASN A 111 11.13 17.93 -6.57
N LYS A 112 11.77 18.50 -7.60
CA LYS A 112 12.54 17.80 -8.67
C LYS A 112 13.85 17.12 -8.17
N SER A 113 13.84 16.55 -6.97
CA SER A 113 15.03 16.11 -6.25
C SER A 113 15.64 14.82 -6.79
N LEU A 114 14.83 13.86 -7.22
CA LEU A 114 15.28 12.49 -7.49
C LEU A 114 15.16 12.13 -8.98
N SER A 115 14.05 12.50 -9.59
CA SER A 115 13.76 12.22 -11.01
C SER A 115 14.02 13.40 -11.95
N GLY A 116 14.31 14.58 -11.40
CA GLY A 116 14.33 15.85 -12.15
C GLY A 116 12.95 16.32 -12.63
N ARG A 117 11.87 15.64 -12.22
CA ARG A 117 10.48 15.94 -12.59
C ARG A 117 9.64 16.12 -11.32
N VAL A 118 8.57 16.91 -11.43
CA VAL A 118 7.52 16.99 -10.39
C VAL A 118 6.45 15.99 -10.80
N GLY A 119 6.04 15.13 -9.88
CA GLY A 119 5.03 14.10 -10.14
C GLY A 119 5.39 12.73 -9.60
N TRP A 120 4.74 11.71 -10.15
CA TRP A 120 4.93 10.33 -9.72
C TRP A 120 6.27 9.78 -10.21
N TYR A 121 7.08 9.33 -9.27
CA TYR A 121 8.33 8.63 -9.51
C TYR A 121 8.19 7.15 -9.16
N VAL A 122 8.64 6.29 -10.06
CA VAL A 122 8.58 4.84 -9.89
C VAL A 122 9.77 4.39 -9.04
N LEU A 123 9.49 3.89 -7.84
CA LEU A 123 10.51 3.31 -6.96
C LEU A 123 10.87 1.89 -7.39
N TYR A 124 9.86 1.12 -7.81
CA TYR A 124 10.03 -0.23 -8.34
C TYR A 124 8.86 -0.60 -9.24
N ASP A 125 9.16 -1.32 -10.33
CA ASP A 125 8.20 -1.83 -11.29
C ASP A 125 8.52 -3.30 -11.57
N ALA A 126 7.62 -4.21 -11.15
CA ALA A 126 7.76 -5.64 -11.42
C ALA A 126 7.67 -5.96 -12.93
N GLY A 127 7.13 -5.05 -13.74
CA GLY A 127 7.09 -5.17 -15.21
C GLY A 127 8.30 -4.59 -15.93
N ALA A 128 9.29 -4.02 -15.23
CA ALA A 128 10.50 -3.50 -15.88
C ALA A 128 11.44 -4.64 -16.29
N GLU A 129 12.10 -4.51 -17.44
CA GLU A 129 13.02 -5.53 -17.99
C GLU A 129 14.18 -5.86 -17.04
N ASP A 130 14.61 -4.87 -16.24
CA ASP A 130 15.73 -4.97 -15.29
C ASP A 130 15.30 -5.40 -13.87
N SER A 131 14.02 -5.68 -13.64
CA SER A 131 13.47 -5.97 -12.29
C SER A 131 13.90 -7.31 -11.70
N GLY A 132 14.72 -8.10 -12.42
CA GLY A 132 15.14 -9.42 -11.99
C GLY A 132 13.98 -10.41 -11.84
N CYS A 133 12.83 -10.15 -12.49
CA CYS A 133 11.70 -11.08 -12.55
C CYS A 133 12.20 -12.46 -12.98
N VAL A 134 12.38 -13.37 -12.01
CA VAL A 134 12.78 -14.76 -12.24
C VAL A 134 11.75 -15.47 -13.11
N TYR A 135 10.50 -15.03 -13.04
CA TYR A 135 9.40 -15.50 -13.87
C TYR A 135 9.10 -14.47 -14.96
N LYS A 136 9.74 -14.62 -16.13
CA LYS A 136 9.30 -14.01 -17.41
C LYS A 136 7.93 -14.54 -17.91
N SER A 137 7.05 -14.89 -16.99
CA SER A 137 5.65 -15.21 -17.24
C SER A 137 4.83 -13.92 -17.31
N ASP A 138 3.57 -14.05 -17.75
CA ASP A 138 2.58 -12.97 -17.96
C ASP A 138 2.52 -11.86 -16.90
N ARG A 139 3.00 -12.08 -15.66
CA ARG A 139 3.24 -11.06 -14.62
C ARG A 139 3.98 -9.81 -15.13
N CYS A 140 5.11 -10.00 -15.84
CA CYS A 140 6.06 -8.92 -16.11
C CYS A 140 5.98 -8.38 -17.56
N GLY A 141 5.08 -8.90 -18.40
CA GLY A 141 4.90 -8.45 -19.78
C GLY A 141 4.17 -7.10 -19.88
N LYS A 142 4.83 -6.08 -20.44
CA LYS A 142 4.22 -4.79 -20.86
C LYS A 142 3.43 -4.88 -22.18
N ASN A 143 3.48 -6.03 -22.85
CA ASN A 143 2.94 -6.23 -24.20
C ASN A 143 1.41 -6.44 -24.25
N PHE A 144 0.75 -6.49 -23.10
CA PHE A 144 -0.70 -6.63 -23.01
C PHE A 144 -1.31 -5.33 -22.47
N THR A 145 -2.46 -4.92 -23.01
CA THR A 145 -3.28 -3.86 -22.44
C THR A 145 -3.86 -4.32 -21.10
N LYS A 146 -3.06 -4.19 -20.04
CA LYS A 146 -3.44 -4.54 -18.69
C LYS A 146 -4.29 -3.44 -18.08
N LEU A 147 -5.30 -3.86 -17.32
CA LEU A 147 -6.08 -2.95 -16.51
C LEU A 147 -5.30 -2.65 -15.24
N SER A 148 -5.31 -1.41 -14.79
CA SER A 148 -4.58 -1.01 -13.58
C SER A 148 -5.50 -0.36 -12.57
N ALA A 149 -5.37 -0.75 -11.32
CA ALA A 149 -5.93 -0.02 -10.20
C ALA A 149 -4.84 0.30 -9.18
N SER A 150 -5.06 1.34 -8.39
CA SER A 150 -4.06 1.79 -7.42
C SER A 150 -4.69 2.15 -6.09
N ALA A 151 -3.91 2.00 -5.04
CA ALA A 151 -4.19 2.53 -3.71
C ALA A 151 -3.11 3.54 -3.34
N THR A 152 -3.49 4.58 -2.60
CA THR A 152 -2.59 5.66 -2.17
C THR A 152 -2.65 5.82 -0.66
N THR A 153 -1.50 6.06 -0.05
CA THR A 153 -1.40 6.37 1.38
C THR A 153 -0.38 7.48 1.63
N PHE A 154 -0.47 8.09 2.81
CA PHE A 154 0.57 8.98 3.32
C PHE A 154 1.52 8.17 4.19
N ALA A 155 2.81 8.19 3.86
CA ALA A 155 3.86 7.63 4.69
C ALA A 155 4.61 8.77 5.38
N SER A 156 4.66 8.76 6.71
CA SER A 156 5.64 9.56 7.45
C SER A 156 6.89 8.71 7.59
N ILE A 157 8.03 9.26 7.21
CA ILE A 157 9.30 8.56 7.21
C ILE A 157 10.23 9.28 8.14
N TYR A 158 10.75 8.54 9.11
CA TYR A 158 11.87 8.96 9.91
C TYR A 158 13.15 8.88 9.07
N VAL A 159 13.70 10.02 8.67
CA VAL A 159 14.95 10.14 7.88
C VAL A 159 16.16 9.70 8.71
N SER A 160 16.01 9.72 10.04
CA SER A 160 16.95 9.20 11.02
C SER A 160 16.21 8.29 11.97
N THR A 161 16.79 7.13 12.34
CA THR A 161 16.20 6.22 13.32
C THR A 161 15.81 7.01 14.58
N PRO A 162 14.51 7.07 14.93
CA PRO A 162 14.08 7.77 16.12
C PRO A 162 14.74 7.10 17.31
N LYS A 163 15.33 7.89 18.21
CA LYS A 163 15.94 7.32 19.41
C LYS A 163 14.80 6.99 20.36
N PRO A 164 14.52 5.70 20.64
CA PRO A 164 13.63 5.38 21.73
C PRO A 164 14.28 5.99 22.97
N GLY A 165 13.61 6.96 23.59
CA GLY A 165 14.15 7.65 24.75
C GLY A 165 14.49 6.63 25.84
N ASP A 166 15.39 7.00 26.73
CA ASP A 166 15.71 6.15 27.87
C ASP A 166 14.43 5.85 28.67
N SER A 167 14.26 4.59 29.08
CA SER A 167 13.13 4.20 29.92
C SER A 167 13.14 5.05 31.19
N PRO A 168 12.04 5.75 31.54
CA PRO A 168 11.95 6.47 32.80
C PRO A 168 11.87 5.51 34.01
N TYR A 169 11.71 4.21 33.75
CA TYR A 169 11.64 3.17 34.77
C TYR A 169 13.02 2.55 34.98
N CYS A 170 13.53 2.61 36.21
CA CYS A 170 14.68 1.82 36.64
C CYS A 170 14.21 0.42 37.05
N TYR A 171 14.88 -0.62 36.54
CA TYR A 171 14.65 -1.98 37.02
C TYR A 171 15.28 -2.17 38.40
N LEU A 172 14.46 -2.49 39.40
CA LEU A 172 14.91 -3.02 40.68
C LEU A 172 15.28 -4.49 40.49
N SER A 173 16.56 -4.81 40.31
CA SER A 173 17.04 -6.19 40.40
C SER A 173 17.40 -6.50 41.86
N CYS A 174 16.55 -7.25 42.55
CA CYS A 174 16.89 -7.84 43.83
C CYS A 174 17.55 -9.20 43.58
N PHE A 175 18.77 -9.40 44.08
CA PHE A 175 19.31 -10.74 44.19
C PHE A 175 18.54 -11.46 45.31
N GLY A 176 17.94 -12.61 44.99
CA GLY A 176 17.34 -13.50 45.98
C GLY A 176 18.43 -14.17 46.84
N TYR A 177 18.12 -15.29 47.49
CA TYR A 177 19.11 -16.01 48.29
C TYR A 177 20.31 -16.50 47.44
N GLY A 178 21.52 -16.29 47.96
CA GLY A 178 22.74 -16.80 47.35
C GLY A 178 22.97 -18.29 47.61
N PRO A 179 24.00 -18.91 47.00
CA PRO A 179 24.36 -20.29 47.27
C PRO A 179 24.64 -20.49 48.77
N GLY A 180 23.87 -21.37 49.42
CA GLY A 180 23.99 -21.64 50.86
C GLY A 180 22.96 -20.97 51.77
N ASN A 181 21.83 -20.47 51.24
CA ASN A 181 20.77 -19.81 52.01
C ASN A 181 21.23 -18.57 52.79
N THR A 182 22.34 -17.96 52.36
CA THR A 182 22.74 -16.64 52.87
C THR A 182 21.89 -15.57 52.21
N HIS A 183 21.39 -14.64 53.01
CA HIS A 183 20.68 -13.46 52.52
C HIS A 183 21.63 -12.70 51.58
N ALA A 184 21.22 -12.51 50.32
CA ALA A 184 21.97 -11.62 49.44
C ALA A 184 21.84 -10.17 49.92
N ASP A 185 22.82 -9.35 49.57
CA ASP A 185 22.88 -7.94 49.93
C ASP A 185 21.56 -7.21 49.61
N PRO A 186 21.16 -6.22 50.43
CA PRO A 186 19.93 -5.48 50.22
C PRO A 186 19.89 -4.90 48.81
N CYS A 187 18.71 -4.95 48.17
CA CYS A 187 18.53 -4.51 46.79
C CYS A 187 19.15 -3.12 46.62
N ASN A 188 20.17 -3.02 45.78
CA ASN A 188 20.83 -1.74 45.56
C ASN A 188 19.90 -0.92 44.65
N VAL A 189 19.08 -0.07 45.28
CA VAL A 189 18.16 0.81 44.56
C VAL A 189 18.99 1.96 44.05
N THR A 190 19.42 1.92 42.79
CA THR A 190 19.98 3.10 42.15
C THR A 190 18.84 4.11 42.00
N PRO A 191 18.85 5.26 42.72
CA PRO A 191 17.77 6.22 42.60
C PRO A 191 17.71 6.71 41.15
N CYS A 192 16.54 6.61 40.54
CA CYS A 192 16.32 7.16 39.20
C CYS A 192 16.61 8.66 39.27
N GLN A 193 17.66 9.12 38.59
CA GLN A 193 17.74 10.54 38.26
C GLN A 193 16.49 10.90 37.45
N ALA A 194 15.96 12.12 37.63
CA ALA A 194 14.70 12.59 37.07
C ALA A 194 14.46 12.09 35.63
N PRO A 195 13.24 11.73 35.22
CA PRO A 195 12.97 11.10 33.93
C PRO A 195 13.57 11.92 32.79
N ILE A 196 14.70 11.46 32.26
CA ILE A 196 15.35 12.06 31.10
C ILE A 196 14.74 11.38 29.88
N SER A 197 13.59 11.88 29.42
CA SER A 197 13.05 11.44 28.13
C SER A 197 13.89 12.05 27.01
N ASN A 198 14.94 11.35 26.60
CA ASN A 198 15.74 11.65 25.41
C ASN A 198 15.06 11.19 24.10
N PHE A 199 13.72 11.10 24.09
CA PHE A 199 12.98 10.70 22.90
C PHE A 199 13.16 11.76 21.82
N ASP A 200 13.94 11.41 20.81
CA ASP A 200 14.21 12.24 19.65
C ASP A 200 13.54 11.60 18.44
N VAL A 201 12.50 12.26 17.94
CA VAL A 201 11.77 11.86 16.73
C VAL A 201 12.61 12.08 15.47
N GLY A 202 13.77 12.73 15.55
CA GLY A 202 14.63 12.96 14.40
C GLY A 202 13.97 13.80 13.31
N GLN A 203 14.55 13.78 12.11
CA GLN A 203 13.95 14.44 10.95
C GLN A 203 12.85 13.57 10.35
N ASN A 204 11.67 14.16 10.13
CA ASN A 204 10.53 13.51 9.50
C ASN A 204 10.28 14.06 8.10
N SER A 205 9.98 13.17 7.16
CA SER A 205 9.54 13.51 5.81
C SER A 205 8.21 12.85 5.53
N ILE A 206 7.27 13.61 4.96
CA ILE A 206 5.97 13.09 4.53
C ILE A 206 6.05 12.81 3.04
N GLN A 207 5.75 11.57 2.65
CA GLN A 207 5.66 11.17 1.25
C GLN A 207 4.28 10.62 0.93
N ILE A 208 3.81 10.92 -0.27
CA ILE A 208 2.60 10.28 -0.82
C ILE A 208 3.07 9.07 -1.61
N VAL A 209 2.61 7.89 -1.21
CA VAL A 209 2.96 6.64 -1.86
C VAL A 209 1.75 6.07 -2.56
N ARG A 210 1.97 5.55 -3.76
CA ARG A 210 0.98 4.84 -4.55
C ARG A 210 1.47 3.44 -4.85
N PHE A 211 0.64 2.46 -4.57
CA PHE A 211 0.83 1.09 -5.04
C PHE A 211 -0.13 0.82 -6.19
N VAL A 212 0.37 0.30 -7.30
CA VAL A 212 -0.41 0.02 -8.51
C VAL A 212 -0.34 -1.46 -8.81
N VAL A 213 -1.50 -2.08 -9.06
CA VAL A 213 -1.63 -3.49 -9.46
C VAL A 213 -2.19 -3.54 -10.88
N TYR A 214 -1.63 -4.45 -11.69
CA TYR A 214 -2.00 -4.69 -13.09
C TYR A 214 -2.59 -6.08 -13.26
N THR A 215 -3.72 -6.16 -13.97
CA THR A 215 -4.42 -7.39 -14.35
C THR A 215 -4.40 -7.55 -15.86
#